data_AF-A0A2S9YES1-F1
#
_entry.id   AF-A0A2S9YES1-F1
#
_cell.length_a   1.000
_cell.length_b   1.000
_cell.length_c   1.000
_cell.angle_alpha   90.00
_cell.angle_beta   90.00
_cell.angle_gamma   90.00
#
_symmetry.space_group_name_H-M   'P 1'
#
loop_
_entity.id
_entity.type
_entity.pdbx_description
1 polymer ?
#
loop_
_entity_poly.entity_id
_entity_poly.type
_entity_poly.pdbx_seq_one_letter_code
_entity_poly.pdbx_strand_id
1 'polypeptide(L)'
;MEIIEEILEGAPNHAPTLLLRAEVLANKGQLDEALASARRAKLADPELPAVFATLGGLLEAVDDKQGALEAYERYLELEPSGQQAVVIKKFVARLSRDLGQ
;
A
#
# COMPACT_ATOMS: atom_id res chain seq x y z
N MET A 1 18.56 10.69 1.37
CA MET A 1 17.36 10.44 0.53
C MET A 1 17.73 10.11 -0.90
N GLU A 2 18.96 10.40 -1.34
CA GLU A 2 19.47 10.16 -2.72
C GLU A 2 19.44 8.71 -3.22
N ILE A 3 19.46 7.70 -2.36
CA ILE A 3 19.59 6.29 -2.80
C ILE A 3 18.34 5.80 -3.57
N ILE A 4 17.15 6.33 -3.25
CA ILE A 4 15.89 5.86 -3.86
C ILE A 4 15.76 6.37 -5.30
N GLU A 5 16.23 7.59 -5.57
CA GLU A 5 16.17 8.21 -6.89
C GLU A 5 17.16 7.53 -7.86
N GLU A 6 18.39 7.25 -7.41
CA GLU A 6 19.42 6.56 -8.20
C GLU A 6 18.99 5.14 -8.61
N ILE A 7 18.29 4.39 -7.72
CA ILE A 7 17.79 3.05 -8.04
C ILE A 7 16.64 3.10 -9.08
N LEU A 8 15.81 4.15 -9.04
CA LEU A 8 14.73 4.32 -10.01
C LEU A 8 15.25 4.65 -11.42
N GLU A 9 16.45 5.24 -11.55
CA GLU A 9 17.10 5.47 -12.85
C GLU A 9 17.59 4.17 -13.50
N GLY A 10 17.95 3.15 -12.71
CA GLY A 10 18.36 1.83 -13.21
C GLY A 10 17.22 0.82 -13.43
N ALA A 11 16.11 0.96 -12.69
CA ALA A 11 14.93 0.11 -12.79
C ALA A 11 13.65 0.89 -12.37
N PRO A 12 13.06 1.69 -13.29
CA PRO A 12 11.95 2.61 -12.95
C PRO A 12 10.65 1.94 -12.47
N ASN A 13 10.58 0.61 -12.59
CA ASN A 13 9.45 -0.24 -12.24
C ASN A 13 9.86 -1.38 -11.27
N HIS A 14 10.77 -1.14 -10.32
CA HIS A 14 11.02 -2.11 -9.25
C HIS A 14 10.05 -1.88 -8.08
N ALA A 15 9.05 -2.76 -7.94
CA ALA A 15 7.97 -2.60 -6.97
C ALA A 15 8.45 -2.40 -5.51
N PRO A 16 9.43 -3.17 -4.98
CA PRO A 16 9.93 -2.95 -3.62
C PRO A 16 10.54 -1.56 -3.39
N THR A 17 11.26 -1.01 -4.38
CA THR A 17 11.85 0.34 -4.28
C THR A 17 10.76 1.41 -4.28
N LEU A 18 9.74 1.24 -5.13
CA LEU A 18 8.59 2.14 -5.18
C LEU A 18 7.78 2.12 -3.88
N LEU A 19 7.69 0.97 -3.20
CA LEU A 19 7.07 0.87 -1.87
C LEU A 19 7.89 1.58 -0.79
N LEU A 20 9.20 1.35 -0.76
CA LEU A 20 10.05 2.06 0.19
C LEU A 20 9.94 3.59 0.00
N ARG A 21 9.88 4.05 -1.25
CA ARG A 21 9.60 5.46 -1.56
C ARG A 21 8.24 5.90 -1.00
N ALA A 22 7.19 5.11 -1.22
CA ALA A 22 5.85 5.41 -0.73
C ALA A 22 5.83 5.57 0.79
N GLU A 23 6.44 4.63 1.53
CA GLU A 23 6.54 4.66 2.99
C GLU A 23 7.32 5.88 3.49
N VAL A 24 8.45 6.21 2.86
CA VAL A 24 9.24 7.40 3.21
C VAL A 24 8.43 8.68 2.99
N LEU A 25 7.69 8.78 1.89
CA LEU A 25 6.81 9.92 1.60
C LEU A 25 5.65 10.01 2.60
N ALA A 26 5.06 8.86 2.96
CA ALA A 26 4.00 8.78 3.97
C ALA A 26 4.46 9.32 5.32
N ASN A 27 5.65 8.91 5.77
CA ASN A 27 6.26 9.37 7.01
C ASN A 27 6.57 10.87 7.03
N LYS A 28 6.68 11.49 5.85
CA LYS A 28 6.84 12.93 5.69
C LYS A 28 5.51 13.70 5.57
N GLY A 29 4.38 13.00 5.59
CA GLY A 29 3.06 13.57 5.35
C GLY A 29 2.76 13.89 3.88
N GLN A 30 3.61 13.47 2.95
CA GLN A 30 3.43 13.64 1.50
C GLN A 30 2.55 12.51 0.95
N LEU A 31 1.28 12.50 1.37
CA LEU A 31 0.37 11.38 1.12
C LEU A 31 0.03 11.19 -0.37
N ASP A 32 -0.09 12.28 -1.14
CA ASP A 32 -0.38 12.20 -2.57
C ASP A 32 0.77 11.54 -3.35
N GLU A 33 2.02 11.96 -3.09
CA GLU A 33 3.19 11.36 -3.72
C GLU A 33 3.43 9.93 -3.23
N ALA A 34 3.09 9.63 -1.98
CA ALA A 34 3.13 8.27 -1.45
C ALA A 34 2.17 7.36 -2.19
N LEU A 35 0.91 7.79 -2.36
CA LEU A 35 -0.10 7.07 -3.13
C LEU A 35 0.32 6.89 -4.59
N ALA A 36 0.89 7.91 -5.23
CA ALA A 36 1.40 7.80 -6.59
C ALA A 36 2.51 6.73 -6.70
N SER A 37 3.41 6.67 -5.71
CA SER A 37 4.50 5.69 -5.65
C SER A 37 3.96 4.27 -5.44
N ALA A 38 3.03 4.09 -4.51
CA ALA A 38 2.41 2.80 -4.24
C ALA A 38 1.56 2.30 -5.43
N ARG A 39 0.86 3.19 -6.15
CA ARG A 39 0.14 2.83 -7.38
C ARG A 39 1.09 2.40 -8.50
N ARG A 40 2.26 3.05 -8.64
CA ARG A 40 3.29 2.59 -9.56
C ARG A 40 3.86 1.23 -9.14
N ALA A 41 4.04 0.99 -7.85
CA ALA A 41 4.46 -0.33 -7.35
C ALA A 41 3.45 -1.42 -7.72
N LYS A 42 2.14 -1.13 -7.61
CA LYS A 42 1.05 -2.02 -8.05
C LYS A 42 1.12 -2.34 -9.54
N LEU A 43 1.47 -1.37 -10.39
CA LEU A 43 1.61 -1.60 -11.83
C LEU A 43 2.87 -2.42 -12.16
N ALA A 44 3.93 -2.24 -11.38
CA ALA A 44 5.17 -2.98 -11.52
C ALA A 44 5.04 -4.45 -11.09
N ASP A 45 4.37 -4.69 -9.97
CA ASP A 45 4.07 -6.02 -9.46
C ASP A 45 2.66 -6.07 -8.83
N PRO A 46 1.65 -6.55 -9.58
CA PRO A 46 0.28 -6.64 -9.09
C PRO A 46 0.02 -7.84 -8.17
N GLU A 47 1.00 -8.71 -7.95
CA GLU A 47 0.87 -9.89 -7.09
C GLU A 47 1.68 -9.75 -5.79
N LEU A 48 2.45 -8.67 -5.62
CA LEU A 48 3.17 -8.37 -4.40
C LEU A 48 2.21 -7.93 -3.27
N PRO A 49 2.00 -8.74 -2.21
CA PRO A 49 1.04 -8.40 -1.15
C PRO A 49 1.38 -7.09 -0.44
N ALA A 50 2.67 -6.82 -0.20
CA ALA A 50 3.15 -5.61 0.46
C ALA A 50 2.64 -4.31 -0.19
N VAL A 51 2.36 -4.32 -1.50
CA VAL A 51 1.77 -3.17 -2.20
C VAL A 51 0.39 -2.85 -1.68
N PHE A 52 -0.44 -3.88 -1.53
CA PHE A 52 -1.82 -3.73 -1.11
C PHE A 52 -1.94 -3.36 0.37
N ALA A 53 -1.06 -3.88 1.23
CA ALA A 53 -0.95 -3.43 2.62
C ALA A 53 -0.59 -1.94 2.73
N THR A 54 0.39 -1.49 1.93
CA THR A 54 0.83 -0.08 1.89
C THR A 54 -0.27 0.82 1.33
N LEU A 55 -0.91 0.43 0.23
CA LEU A 55 -2.05 1.16 -0.33
C LEU A 55 -3.20 1.29 0.66
N GLY A 56 -3.56 0.21 1.37
CA GLY A 56 -4.61 0.26 2.38
C GLY A 56 -4.33 1.31 3.46
N GLY A 57 -3.11 1.33 4.00
CA GLY A 57 -2.74 2.30 5.03
C GLY A 57 -2.72 3.75 4.53
N LEU A 58 -2.24 3.97 3.31
CA LEU A 58 -2.25 5.30 2.69
C LEU A 58 -3.67 5.80 2.38
N LEU A 59 -4.54 4.90 1.93
CA LEU A 59 -5.94 5.22 1.62
C LEU A 59 -6.73 5.56 2.88
N GLU A 60 -6.50 4.85 3.99
CA GLU A 60 -7.05 5.25 5.29
C GLU A 60 -6.55 6.63 5.73
N ALA A 61 -5.28 6.96 5.49
CA ALA A 61 -4.70 8.25 5.87
C ALA A 61 -5.33 9.44 5.09
N VAL A 62 -5.89 9.19 3.92
CA VAL A 62 -6.64 10.18 3.13
C VAL A 62 -8.17 10.03 3.24
N ASP A 63 -8.65 9.25 4.22
CA ASP A 63 -10.07 8.95 4.49
C ASP A 63 -10.83 8.25 3.34
N ASP A 64 -10.11 7.63 2.39
CA ASP A 64 -10.69 6.74 1.39
C ASP A 64 -10.89 5.34 1.96
N LYS A 65 -11.90 5.21 2.83
CA LYS A 65 -12.22 3.96 3.54
C LYS A 65 -12.59 2.82 2.59
N GLN A 66 -13.28 3.13 1.50
CA GLN A 66 -13.70 2.13 0.51
C GLN A 66 -12.47 1.59 -0.25
N GLY A 67 -11.60 2.48 -0.74
CA GLY A 67 -10.35 2.07 -1.38
C GLY A 67 -9.42 1.31 -0.44
N ALA A 68 -9.37 1.70 0.84
CA ALA A 68 -8.58 1.00 1.85
C ALA A 68 -9.09 -0.43 2.08
N LEU A 69 -10.41 -0.63 2.18
CA LEU A 69 -11.02 -1.94 2.33
C LEU A 69 -10.66 -2.85 1.14
N GLU A 70 -10.86 -2.38 -0.08
CA GLU A 70 -10.54 -3.13 -1.30
C GLU A 70 -9.05 -3.51 -1.38
N ALA A 71 -8.15 -2.62 -0.99
CA ALA A 71 -6.73 -2.91 -0.95
C ALA A 71 -6.40 -3.99 0.09
N TYR A 72 -6.96 -3.89 1.29
CA TYR A 72 -6.75 -4.88 2.34
C TYR A 72 -7.34 -6.25 2.03
N GLU A 73 -8.50 -6.31 1.40
CA GLU A 73 -9.07 -7.56 0.90
C GLU A 73 -8.15 -8.20 -0.13
N ARG A 74 -7.62 -7.42 -1.08
CA ARG A 74 -6.67 -7.92 -2.07
C ARG A 74 -5.37 -8.44 -1.45
N TYR A 75 -4.88 -7.81 -0.37
CA TYR A 75 -3.78 -8.37 0.41
C TYR A 75 -4.12 -9.77 0.93
N LEU A 76 -5.30 -9.94 1.54
CA LEU A 76 -5.71 -11.22 2.15
C LEU A 76 -5.98 -12.31 1.11
N GLU A 77 -6.37 -11.95 -0.11
CA GLU A 77 -6.47 -12.91 -1.22
C GLU A 77 -5.11 -13.47 -1.63
N LEU A 78 -4.08 -12.61 -1.68
CA LEU A 78 -2.72 -13.00 -2.07
C LEU A 78 -1.96 -13.69 -0.92
N GLU A 79 -2.13 -13.21 0.31
CA GLU A 79 -1.38 -13.66 1.48
C GLU A 79 -2.28 -13.83 2.73
N PRO A 80 -3.20 -14.82 2.74
CA PRO A 80 -4.19 -14.99 3.81
C PRO A 80 -3.61 -15.31 5.20
N SER A 81 -2.36 -15.79 5.22
CA SER A 81 -1.60 -16.20 6.40
C SER A 81 -0.28 -15.44 6.54
N GLY A 82 -0.15 -14.30 5.85
CA GLY A 82 1.04 -13.46 5.88
C GLY A 82 1.30 -12.79 7.23
N GLN A 83 2.48 -12.18 7.36
CA GLN A 83 2.89 -11.51 8.59
C GLN A 83 1.91 -10.42 9.03
N GLN A 84 1.34 -9.69 8.07
CA GLN A 84 0.39 -8.61 8.34
C GLN A 84 -1.07 -9.08 8.35
N ALA A 85 -1.36 -10.33 7.98
CA ALA A 85 -2.73 -10.81 7.78
C ALA A 85 -3.62 -10.68 9.03
N VAL A 86 -3.07 -10.90 10.23
CA VAL A 86 -3.83 -10.75 11.49
C VAL A 86 -4.25 -9.29 11.71
N VAL A 87 -3.36 -8.34 11.40
CA VAL A 87 -3.65 -6.91 11.55
C VAL A 87 -4.62 -6.45 10.46
N ILE A 88 -4.38 -6.86 9.22
CA ILE A 88 -5.21 -6.50 8.06
C ILE A 88 -6.64 -7.02 8.21
N LYS A 89 -6.84 -8.24 8.73
CA LYS A 89 -8.19 -8.75 9.07
C LYS A 89 -8.94 -7.85 10.06
N LYS A 90 -8.24 -7.23 11.02
CA LYS A 90 -8.86 -6.28 11.95
C LYS A 90 -9.25 -4.98 11.25
N PHE A 91 -8.43 -4.50 10.32
CA PHE A 91 -8.75 -3.31 9.51
C PHE A 91 -9.95 -3.55 8.62
N VAL A 92 -9.99 -4.66 7.87
CA VAL A 92 -11.16 -5.08 7.09
C VAL A 92 -12.42 -5.11 7.96
N ALA A 93 -12.39 -5.83 9.09
CA ALA A 93 -13.55 -5.93 9.98
C ALA A 93 -14.00 -4.59 10.60
N ARG A 94 -13.09 -3.60 10.72
CA ARG A 94 -13.45 -2.24 11.13
C ARG A 94 -14.07 -1.47 9.97
N LEU A 95 -13.40 -1.45 8.82
CA LEU A 95 -13.82 -0.70 7.63
C LEU A 95 -15.17 -1.19 7.09
N SER A 96 -15.41 -2.51 7.02
CA SER A 96 -16.71 -3.06 6.63
C SER A 96 -17.83 -2.55 7.54
N ARG A 97 -17.61 -2.56 8.87
CA ARG A 97 -18.58 -2.02 9.84
C ARG A 97 -18.83 -0.52 9.62
N ASP A 98 -17.77 0.26 9.44
CA ASP A 98 -17.86 1.71 9.23
C ASP A 98 -18.61 2.06 7.93
N LEU A 99 -18.49 1.21 6.90
CA LEU A 99 -19.15 1.35 5.61
C LEU A 99 -20.56 0.73 5.58
N GLY A 100 -20.98 0.04 6.65
CA GLY A 100 -22.30 -0.60 6.75
C GLY A 100 -22.42 -1.91 5.96
N GLN A 101 -21.32 -2.61 5.72
CA GLN A 101 -21.26 -3.93 5.09
C GLN A 101 -21.22 -5.07 6.11
#